data_AF-A0A2V8KJ59-F1
#
_entry.id   AF-A0A2V8KJ59-F1
#
_cell.length_a   1.000
_cell.length_b   1.000
_cell.length_c   1.000
_cell.angle_alpha   90.00
_cell.angle_beta   90.00
_cell.angle_gamma   90.00
#
_symmetry.space_group_name_H-M   'P 1'
#
loop_
_entity.id
_entity.type
_entity.pdbx_description
1 polymer ?
#
loop_
_entity_poly.entity_id
_entity_poly.type
_entity_poly.pdbx_seq_one_letter_code
_entity_poly.pdbx_strand_id
1 'polypeptide(L)' 'MTYYILRKDGAYAGVSLWEGYMPSPWEDPQPKRHKIAVHDGTKRAEETVPLFKGFSQEFPPFPKAPAEYVNQLK' A
#
# COMPACT_ATOMS: atom_id res chain seq x y z
N MET A 1 -1.58 -1.32 -4.95
CA MET A 1 -0.98 -1.54 -6.29
C MET A 1 -0.43 -0.22 -6.80
N THR A 2 0.85 -0.18 -7.18
CA THR A 2 1.59 1.04 -7.53
C THR A 2 2.19 0.92 -8.92
N TYR A 3 2.13 2.00 -9.70
CA TYR A 3 2.64 2.09 -11.05
C TYR A 3 3.54 3.32 -11.19
N TYR A 4 4.51 3.24 -12.09
CA TYR A 4 5.35 4.37 -12.45
C TYR A 4 5.35 4.56 -13.96
N ILE A 5 5.45 5.81 -14.37
CA ILE A 5 5.64 6.23 -15.76
C ILE A 5 6.95 7.01 -15.78
N LEU A 6 7.87 6.63 -16.67
CA LEU A 6 9.11 7.37 -16.89
C LEU A 6 9.27 7.64 -18.38
N ARG A 7 9.39 8.91 -18.74
CA ARG A 7 9.62 9.36 -20.11
C ARG A 7 11.12 9.46 -20.39
N LYS A 8 11.49 9.45 -21.67
CA LYS A 8 12.89 9.58 -22.11
C LYS A 8 13.56 10.90 -21.72
N ASP A 9 12.78 11.96 -21.51
CA ASP A 9 13.27 13.26 -21.03
C ASP A 9 13.42 13.34 -19.51
N GLY A 10 13.23 12.23 -18.79
CA GLY A 10 13.39 12.15 -17.34
C GLY A 10 12.16 12.57 -16.54
N ALA A 11 11.12 13.08 -17.19
CA ALA A 11 9.85 13.34 -16.52
C ALA A 11 9.21 12.01 -16.08
N TYR A 12 8.66 11.97 -14.87
CA TYR A 12 8.06 10.76 -14.31
C TYR A 12 6.78 11.06 -13.54
N ALA A 13 5.99 10.01 -13.29
CA ALA A 13 4.83 10.05 -12.41
C ALA A 13 4.70 8.74 -11.63
N GLY A 14 4.33 8.85 -10.35
CA GLY A 14 3.90 7.72 -9.52
C GLY A 14 2.39 7.74 -9.34
N VAL A 15 1.71 6.67 -9.76
CA VAL A 15 0.25 6.53 -9.62
C VAL A 15 -0.08 5.22 -8.94
N SER A 16 -1.18 5.18 -8.20
CA SER A 16 -1.65 3.98 -7.55
C SER A 16 -3.12 3.74 -7.81
N LEU A 17 -3.54 2.48 -7.68
CA LEU A 17 -4.95 2.14 -7.83
C LEU A 17 -5.78 2.71 -6.66
N TRP A 18 -5.30 2.50 -5.43
CA TRP A 18 -5.90 2.95 -4.17
C TRP A 18 -4.95 3.91 -3.43
N GLU A 19 -5.41 4.58 -2.39
CA GLU A 19 -4.59 5.51 -1.57
C GLU A 19 -3.46 4.80 -0.83
N GLY A 20 -3.64 3.52 -0.51
CA GLY A 20 -2.68 2.74 0.25
C GLY A 20 -3.17 1.35 0.59
N TYR A 21 -2.48 0.70 1.52
CA TYR A 21 -2.95 -0.54 2.17
C TYR A 21 -3.72 -0.21 3.45
N MET A 22 -4.86 -0.88 3.61
CA MET A 22 -5.59 -0.88 4.87
C MET A 22 -4.70 -1.56 5.92
N PRO A 23 -4.74 -1.15 7.21
CA PRO A 23 -4.04 -1.87 8.26
C PRO A 23 -4.38 -3.35 8.18
N SER A 24 -3.36 -4.19 7.95
CA SER A 24 -3.55 -5.62 8.03
C SER A 24 -3.43 -6.04 9.50
N PRO A 25 -4.26 -6.97 9.97
CA PRO A 25 -4.16 -7.50 11.32
C PRO A 25 -2.82 -8.20 11.64
N TRP A 26 -2.00 -8.49 10.61
CA TRP A 26 -0.68 -9.12 10.71
C TRP A 26 0.48 -8.12 10.57
N GLU A 27 0.16 -6.87 10.26
CA GLU A 27 1.10 -5.82 9.91
C GLU A 27 0.82 -4.55 10.74
N ASP A 28 1.45 -3.46 10.33
CA ASP A 28 1.36 -2.15 10.97
C ASP A 28 -0.11 -1.70 11.20
N PRO A 29 -0.50 -1.27 12.40
CA PRO A 29 -1.87 -0.87 12.69
C PRO A 29 -2.31 0.43 12.00
N GLN A 30 -1.41 1.12 11.32
CA GLN A 30 -1.70 2.38 10.63
C GLN A 30 -1.83 2.20 9.11
N PRO A 31 -2.78 2.91 8.46
CA PRO A 31 -2.92 2.87 7.01
C PRO A 31 -1.66 3.40 6.33
N LYS A 32 -1.11 2.64 5.39
CA LYS A 32 0.12 2.99 4.69
C LYS A 32 -0.19 3.45 3.28
N ARG A 33 0.07 4.74 3.01
CA ARG A 33 -0.04 5.31 1.67
C ARG A 33 0.96 4.66 0.73
N HIS A 34 0.56 4.47 -0.53
CA HIS A 34 1.47 3.97 -1.55
C HIS A 34 2.52 5.02 -1.90
N LYS A 35 3.77 4.57 -1.99
CA LYS A 35 4.93 5.40 -2.31
C LYS A 35 5.77 4.76 -3.40
N ILE A 36 6.50 5.58 -4.13
CA ILE A 36 7.59 5.16 -5.01
C ILE A 36 8.92 5.75 -4.53
N ALA A 37 9.99 5.01 -4.76
CA ALA A 37 11.34 5.51 -4.52
C ALA A 37 11.82 6.26 -5.78
N VAL A 38 12.32 7.47 -5.60
CA VAL A 38 12.88 8.31 -6.67
C VAL A 38 14.36 8.53 -6.41
N HIS A 39 15.17 8.26 -7.43
CA HIS A 39 16.64 8.35 -7.41
C HIS A 39 17.10 9.25 -8.56
N ASP A 40 17.10 10.56 -8.35
CA ASP A 40 17.37 11.59 -9.36
C ASP A 40 18.60 12.46 -9.03
N GLY A 41 19.52 11.92 -8.22
CA GLY A 41 20.58 12.67 -7.55
C GLY A 41 20.27 12.94 -6.08
N THR A 42 18.99 12.84 -5.69
CA THR A 42 18.56 12.70 -4.30
C THR A 42 17.84 11.36 -4.09
N LYS A 43 17.68 10.93 -2.83
CA LYS A 43 16.94 9.70 -2.49
C LYS A 43 15.67 10.09 -1.75
N ARG A 44 14.51 9.89 -2.38
CA ARG A 44 13.21 10.31 -1.85
C ARG A 44 12.19 9.17 -1.94
N ALA A 45 11.23 9.18 -1.02
CA ALA A 45 10.06 8.32 -1.07
C ALA A 45 8.82 9.22 -1.23
N GLU A 46 8.24 9.22 -2.43
CA GLU A 46 7.16 10.14 -2.81
C GLU A 46 5.81 9.42 -2.81
N GLU A 47 4.77 10.07 -2.30
CA GLU A 47 3.40 9.54 -2.32
C GLU A 47 2.85 9.50 -3.75
N THR A 48 2.22 8.39 -4.10
CA THR A 48 1.61 8.23 -5.43
C THR A 48 0.23 8.87 -5.50
N VAL A 49 -0.15 9.33 -6.70
CA VAL A 49 -1.50 9.83 -6.94
C VAL A 49 -2.48 8.66 -7.10
N PRO A 50 -3.54 8.57 -6.28
CA PRO A 50 -4.51 7.48 -6.34
C PRO A 50 -5.57 7.70 -7.42
N LEU A 51 -5.94 6.65 -8.13
CA LEU A 51 -7.07 6.64 -9.07
C LEU A 51 -8.42 6.53 -8.33
N PHE A 52 -8.47 5.72 -7.27
CA PHE A 52 -9.64 5.54 -6.42
C PHE A 52 -9.33 5.96 -4.99
N LYS A 53 -10.32 6.60 -4.33
CA LYS A 53 -10.24 6.97 -2.91
C LYS A 53 -10.42 5.74 -2.01
N GLY A 54 -9.78 5.75 -0.86
CA GLY A 54 -9.80 4.64 0.09
C GLY A 54 -8.61 3.69 -0.05
N PHE A 55 -8.56 2.72 0.87
CA PHE A 55 -7.45 1.80 1.01
C PHE A 55 -7.77 0.42 0.41
N SER A 56 -6.76 -0.19 -0.20
CA SER A 56 -6.80 -1.58 -0.67
C SER A 56 -6.96 -2.51 0.53
N GLN A 57 -7.93 -3.41 0.44
CA GLN A 57 -8.12 -4.48 1.43
C GLN A 57 -7.29 -5.71 1.05
N GLU A 58 -6.83 -6.45 2.06
CA GLU A 58 -6.15 -7.72 1.87
C GLU A 58 -7.15 -8.82 1.47
N PHE A 59 -6.72 -9.77 0.63
CA PHE A 59 -7.50 -10.95 0.29
C PHE A 59 -6.94 -12.18 1.02
N PRO A 60 -7.79 -13.03 1.62
CA PRO A 60 -9.24 -12.90 1.71
C PRO A 60 -9.67 -11.87 2.76
N PRO A 61 -10.82 -11.19 2.60
CA PRO A 61 -11.32 -10.21 3.56
C PRO A 61 -11.99 -10.90 4.76
N PHE A 62 -11.36 -11.94 5.33
CA PHE A 62 -11.90 -12.61 6.50
C PHE A 62 -11.63 -11.77 7.75
N PRO A 63 -12.64 -11.57 8.61
CA PRO A 63 -12.39 -11.02 9.94
C PRO A 63 -11.48 -11.97 10.73
N LYS A 64 -10.65 -11.42 11.63
CA LYS A 64 -9.87 -12.24 12.58
C LYS A 64 -10.82 -13.15 13.36
N ALA A 65 -10.51 -14.45 13.41
CA ALA A 65 -11.11 -15.30 14.42
C ALA A 65 -10.75 -14.73 15.81
N PRO A 66 -11.72 -14.59 16.74
CA PRO A 66 -11.42 -14.11 18.08
C PRO A 66 -10.34 -14.98 18.73
N ALA A 67 -9.43 -14.36 19.49
CA ALA A 67 -8.26 -15.04 20.05
C ALA A 67 -8.61 -16.29 20.88
N GLU A 68 -9.80 -16.28 21.51
CA GLU A 68 -10.37 -17.39 22.26
C GLU A 68 -10.53 -18.67 21.43
N TYR A 69 -10.84 -18.54 20.13
CA TYR A 69 -11.04 -19.67 19.22
C TYR A 69 -9.74 -20.13 18.54
N VAL A 70 -8.74 -19.26 18.41
CA VAL A 70 -7.45 -19.60 17.80
C VAL A 70 -6.64 -20.55 18.70
N ASN A 71 -6.74 -20.38 20.02
CA ASN A 71 -6.04 -21.24 20.98
C ASN A 71 -6.62 -22.67 21.07
N GLN A 72 -7.85 -22.90 20.57
CA GLN A 72 -8.52 -24.20 20.59
C GLN A 72 -8.19 -25.07 19.35
N LEU A 73 -7.48 -24.50 18.37
CA LEU A 73 -7.12 -25.16 17.10
C LEU A 73 -5.66 -25.69 17.09
N LYS A 74 -4.96 -25.62 18.22
CA LYS A 74 -3.63 -26.22 18.43
C LYS A 74 -3.76 -27.53 19.20
#